data_AF-A0A401ZA91-F1
#
_entry.id   AF-A0A401ZA91-F1
#
_cell.length_a   1.000
_cell.length_b   1.000
_cell.length_c   1.000
_cell.angle_alpha   90.00
_cell.angle_beta   90.00
_cell.angle_gamma   90.00
#
_symmetry.space_group_name_H-M   'P 1'
#
loop_
_entity.id
_entity.type
_entity.pdbx_description
1 polymer ?
#
loop_
_entity_poly.entity_id
_entity_poly.type
_entity_poly.pdbx_seq_one_letter_code
_entity_poly.pdbx_strand_id
1 'polypeptide(L)'
;MLTKKLVKQKFIHFALLLGAVLVLLSACDSGNNPNGSAAATPTSATVNSASAIVRHTPSGTVELMWDHTSHVLTVHMALTGLTPKSTHPAHINTGSCKNGGKLVYNLSSVKATQIGFADVITRVKDVTGGIPETGWYIDVSNGPSMDSSAQAMPITCSNVFNPTVSTKLSQNVQATMANAFAPNQSASGDAQLTVNNNSLTVALNLKGLAPNSKHMAHIHIGSCASQGAIKYTLKPVVANAAGDGISTTIIPNISTIPRNGWYINIHQGATSVKSQTDNDPFACGDITSLH
;
A
#
# COMPACT_ATOMS: atom_id res chain seq x y z
N MET A 1 -60.40 23.10 -22.62
CA MET A 1 -60.51 22.57 -21.25
C MET A 1 -59.13 22.06 -20.84
N LEU A 2 -58.53 22.75 -19.86
CA LEU A 2 -57.16 22.59 -19.38
C LEU A 2 -57.17 21.61 -18.19
N THR A 3 -56.32 20.59 -18.18
CA THR A 3 -55.90 19.93 -16.93
C THR A 3 -54.44 19.50 -17.02
N LYS A 4 -53.56 20.34 -16.47
CA LYS A 4 -52.14 20.05 -16.20
C LYS A 4 -52.05 19.15 -14.97
N LYS A 5 -51.40 17.99 -15.08
CA LYS A 5 -50.97 17.18 -13.91
C LYS A 5 -49.59 17.65 -13.46
N LEU A 6 -49.53 18.31 -12.31
CA LEU A 6 -48.31 18.56 -11.55
C LEU A 6 -48.00 17.32 -10.70
N VAL A 7 -46.81 16.76 -10.86
CA VAL A 7 -46.24 15.76 -9.93
C VAL A 7 -45.25 16.50 -9.03
N LYS A 8 -45.53 16.49 -7.73
CA LYS A 8 -44.70 17.10 -6.67
C LYS A 8 -43.42 16.29 -6.46
N GLN A 9 -42.26 16.92 -6.67
CA GLN A 9 -40.98 16.46 -6.15
C GLN A 9 -40.97 16.59 -4.62
N LYS A 10 -40.68 15.50 -3.90
CA LYS A 10 -40.35 15.52 -2.47
C LYS A 10 -38.84 15.66 -2.33
N PHE A 11 -38.38 16.83 -1.91
CA PHE A 11 -37.04 17.06 -1.37
C PHE A 11 -36.99 16.46 0.03
N ILE A 12 -36.13 15.47 0.25
CA ILE A 12 -35.79 14.95 1.58
C ILE A 12 -34.54 15.70 2.04
N HIS A 13 -34.73 16.63 2.97
CA HIS A 13 -33.65 17.30 3.70
C HIS A 13 -33.06 16.31 4.72
N PHE A 14 -31.78 15.96 4.56
CA PHE A 14 -31.01 15.28 5.60
C PHE A 14 -30.43 16.37 6.52
N ALA A 15 -31.02 16.54 7.69
CA ALA A 15 -30.59 17.50 8.69
C ALA A 15 -29.39 16.96 9.47
N LEU A 16 -28.36 17.80 9.62
CA LEU A 16 -27.26 17.65 10.58
C LEU A 16 -27.85 17.57 12.01
N LEU A 17 -27.50 16.52 12.75
CA LEU A 17 -27.72 16.44 14.20
C LEU A 17 -26.37 16.54 14.92
N LEU A 18 -26.11 17.74 15.44
CA LEU A 18 -25.09 18.06 16.43
C LEU A 18 -25.58 17.54 17.79
N GLY A 19 -24.98 16.49 18.32
CA GLY A 19 -25.26 15.96 19.65
C GLY A 19 -24.24 16.48 20.67
N ALA A 20 -24.50 17.64 21.26
CA ALA A 20 -23.83 18.10 22.47
C ALA A 20 -24.67 17.68 23.68
N VAL A 21 -24.13 16.80 24.53
CA VAL A 21 -24.73 16.45 25.82
C VAL A 21 -23.73 16.84 26.91
N LEU A 22 -23.98 17.99 27.53
CA LEU A 22 -23.47 18.34 28.85
C LEU A 22 -24.38 17.70 29.88
N VAL A 23 -23.81 16.92 30.80
CA VAL A 23 -24.42 16.62 32.09
C VAL A 23 -23.40 16.99 33.16
N LEU A 24 -23.69 18.07 33.88
CA LEU A 24 -23.11 18.38 35.18
C LEU A 24 -24.15 18.00 36.23
N LEU A 25 -23.75 17.17 37.21
CA LEU A 25 -24.21 17.29 38.59
C LEU A 25 -23.20 16.62 39.52
N SER A 26 -22.72 17.45 40.43
CA SER A 26 -21.80 17.23 41.53
C SER A 26 -22.43 16.44 42.69
N ALA A 27 -21.64 15.56 43.31
CA ALA A 27 -21.77 15.27 44.74
C ALA A 27 -20.38 15.07 45.33
N CYS A 28 -20.08 15.85 46.36
CA CYS A 28 -18.89 15.77 47.18
C CYS A 28 -18.96 14.51 48.06
N ASP A 29 -17.86 13.75 48.13
CA ASP A 29 -17.54 12.98 49.32
C ASP A 29 -16.08 13.22 49.69
N SER A 30 -15.86 13.42 50.98
CA SER A 30 -14.62 13.87 51.57
C SER A 30 -13.76 12.66 51.91
N GLY A 31 -12.79 12.35 51.04
CA GLY A 31 -11.82 11.27 51.25
C GLY A 31 -10.42 11.76 50.90
N ASN A 32 -9.69 12.21 51.91
CA ASN A 32 -8.33 12.72 51.81
C ASN A 32 -7.36 11.57 51.44
N ASN A 33 -6.86 11.51 50.20
CA ASN A 33 -5.73 10.64 49.86
C ASN A 33 -4.89 11.25 48.72
N PRO A 34 -3.62 11.61 48.94
CA PRO A 34 -2.79 12.23 47.91
C PRO A 34 -2.13 11.11 47.10
N ASN A 35 -2.83 10.59 46.10
CA ASN A 35 -2.16 9.84 45.04
C ASN A 35 -2.95 9.93 43.73
N GLY A 36 -2.94 11.14 43.15
CA GLY A 36 -3.30 11.33 41.75
C GLY A 36 -2.25 10.69 40.87
N SER A 37 -2.44 9.41 40.54
CA SER A 37 -1.66 8.75 39.50
C SER A 37 -1.95 9.47 38.19
N ALA A 38 -0.99 10.27 37.74
CA ALA A 38 -0.99 10.84 36.40
C ALA A 38 -1.18 9.68 35.41
N ALA A 39 -2.11 9.83 34.46
CA ALA A 39 -2.25 8.90 33.36
C ALA A 39 -0.88 8.74 32.70
N ALA A 40 -0.30 7.54 32.81
CA ALA A 40 1.01 7.24 32.27
C ALA A 40 0.98 7.52 30.77
N THR A 41 1.85 8.43 30.32
CA THR A 41 2.24 8.56 28.92
C THR A 41 2.55 7.16 28.40
N PRO A 42 2.05 6.72 27.24
CA PRO A 42 2.38 5.38 26.74
C PRO A 42 3.87 5.36 26.40
N THR A 43 4.70 4.96 27.35
CA THR A 43 6.07 4.52 27.07
C THR A 43 5.91 3.33 26.13
N SER A 44 6.28 3.52 24.86
CA SER A 44 6.38 2.43 23.90
C SER A 44 7.22 1.33 24.54
N ALA A 45 6.54 0.25 24.96
CA ALA A 45 7.20 -0.86 25.61
C ALA A 45 8.28 -1.40 24.67
N THR A 46 9.46 -1.65 25.24
CA THR A 46 10.61 -2.14 24.48
C THR A 46 10.89 -3.61 24.79
N VAL A 47 11.42 -4.34 23.83
CA VAL A 47 11.64 -5.79 23.87
C VAL A 47 13.06 -6.12 23.40
N ASN A 48 13.53 -7.33 23.72
CA ASN A 48 14.83 -7.83 23.26
C ASN A 48 14.74 -8.69 21.99
N SER A 49 13.53 -9.07 21.57
CA SER A 49 13.29 -9.77 20.31
C SER A 49 11.99 -9.32 19.66
N ALA A 50 12.01 -9.28 18.32
CA ALA A 50 10.87 -8.94 17.48
C ALA A 50 11.01 -9.62 16.12
N SER A 51 9.92 -9.65 15.36
CA SER A 51 9.93 -10.22 14.01
C SER A 51 9.03 -9.44 13.07
N ALA A 52 9.21 -9.66 11.77
CA ALA A 52 8.32 -9.19 10.73
C ALA A 52 8.07 -10.29 9.71
N ILE A 53 6.83 -10.45 9.26
CA ILE A 53 6.53 -11.19 8.04
C ILE A 53 6.69 -10.20 6.88
N VAL A 54 7.64 -10.50 5.99
CA VAL A 54 7.93 -9.67 4.83
C VAL A 54 7.06 -10.14 3.66
N ARG A 55 6.28 -9.22 3.10
CA ARG A 55 5.38 -9.46 1.95
C ARG A 55 5.63 -8.42 0.87
N HIS A 56 5.18 -8.72 -0.34
CA HIS A 56 5.21 -7.76 -1.43
C HIS A 56 4.48 -6.45 -1.09
N THR A 57 5.01 -5.35 -1.61
CA THR A 57 4.40 -4.03 -1.66
C THR A 57 4.87 -3.33 -2.96
N PRO A 58 4.16 -2.36 -3.53
CA PRO A 58 2.91 -1.74 -3.10
C PRO A 58 1.69 -2.67 -3.17
N SER A 59 0.63 -2.35 -2.45
CA SER A 59 -0.67 -3.04 -2.59
C SER A 59 -1.84 -2.13 -2.27
N GLY A 60 -3.04 -2.55 -2.69
CA GLY A 60 -4.30 -1.85 -2.40
C GLY A 60 -5.45 -2.34 -3.26
N THR A 61 -6.34 -1.44 -3.65
CA THR A 61 -7.56 -1.77 -4.38
C THR A 61 -7.72 -0.92 -5.64
N VAL A 62 -8.45 -1.48 -6.60
CA VAL A 62 -8.97 -0.76 -7.76
C VAL A 62 -10.46 -1.04 -7.92
N GLU A 63 -11.24 0.01 -8.15
CA GLU A 63 -12.67 -0.04 -8.45
C GLU A 63 -12.91 0.55 -9.84
N LEU A 64 -13.60 -0.22 -10.68
CA LEU A 64 -14.04 0.18 -12.02
C LEU A 64 -15.56 0.34 -11.99
N MET A 65 -16.03 1.57 -12.19
CA MET A 65 -17.45 1.88 -12.34
C MET A 65 -17.73 2.34 -13.75
N TRP A 66 -18.57 1.62 -14.48
CA TRP A 66 -18.98 2.01 -15.82
C TRP A 66 -20.44 2.44 -15.84
N ASP A 67 -20.70 3.64 -16.36
CA ASP A 67 -22.05 4.17 -16.51
C ASP A 67 -22.57 3.95 -17.94
N HIS A 68 -23.67 3.20 -18.07
CA HIS A 68 -24.19 2.80 -19.38
C HIS A 68 -24.84 3.93 -20.18
N THR A 69 -25.27 5.01 -19.51
CA THR A 69 -25.96 6.14 -20.16
C THR A 69 -24.96 7.14 -20.73
N SER A 70 -23.89 7.40 -20.00
CA SER A 70 -22.84 8.36 -20.37
C SER A 70 -21.62 7.72 -21.03
N HIS A 71 -21.50 6.38 -21.01
CA HIS A 71 -20.36 5.62 -21.51
C HIS A 71 -19.03 6.04 -20.87
N VAL A 72 -19.08 6.48 -19.60
CA VAL A 72 -17.90 6.85 -18.82
C VAL A 72 -17.48 5.68 -17.93
N LEU A 73 -16.22 5.28 -18.04
CA LEU A 73 -15.55 4.39 -17.10
C LEU A 73 -14.79 5.23 -16.07
N THR A 74 -15.17 5.12 -14.81
CA THR A 74 -14.43 5.69 -13.67
C THR A 74 -13.57 4.59 -13.06
N VAL A 75 -12.26 4.82 -12.96
CA VAL A 75 -11.31 3.93 -12.31
C VAL A 75 -10.77 4.63 -11.07
N HIS A 76 -11.06 4.09 -9.90
CA HIS A 76 -10.55 4.57 -8.61
C HIS A 76 -9.52 3.60 -8.08
N MET A 77 -8.31 4.08 -7.78
CA MET A 77 -7.25 3.28 -7.17
C MET A 77 -6.83 3.89 -5.84
N ALA A 78 -6.70 3.05 -4.82
CA ALA A 78 -6.11 3.42 -3.54
C ALA A 78 -4.98 2.43 -3.23
N LEU A 79 -3.75 2.93 -3.11
CA LEU A 79 -2.53 2.13 -2.93
C LEU A 79 -1.72 2.62 -1.74
N THR A 80 -1.01 1.70 -1.10
CA THR A 80 -0.02 1.96 -0.05
C THR A 80 1.30 1.30 -0.41
N GLY A 81 2.39 1.71 0.27
CA GLY A 81 3.70 1.12 0.05
C GLY A 81 4.37 1.56 -1.24
N LEU A 82 3.89 2.62 -1.90
CA LEU A 82 4.58 3.21 -3.06
C LEU A 82 5.83 3.96 -2.59
N THR A 83 6.78 4.19 -3.50
CA THR A 83 7.92 5.07 -3.20
C THR A 83 7.41 6.44 -2.69
N PRO A 84 7.86 6.97 -1.54
CA PRO A 84 7.37 8.27 -1.08
C PRO A 84 7.65 9.42 -2.07
N LYS A 85 6.64 10.30 -2.27
CA LYS A 85 6.72 11.47 -3.17
C LYS A 85 7.02 11.14 -4.64
N SER A 86 6.61 9.95 -5.10
CA SER A 86 6.82 9.48 -6.48
C SER A 86 5.59 9.71 -7.37
N THR A 87 5.76 9.44 -8.66
CA THR A 87 4.67 9.35 -9.65
C THR A 87 4.78 8.04 -10.42
N HIS A 88 3.69 7.31 -10.58
CA HIS A 88 3.64 6.00 -11.20
C HIS A 88 2.61 5.96 -12.34
N PRO A 89 3.01 5.67 -13.58
CA PRO A 89 2.08 5.45 -14.69
C PRO A 89 1.19 4.22 -14.45
N ALA A 90 -0.04 4.27 -14.95
CA ALA A 90 -1.02 3.20 -14.78
C ALA A 90 -1.87 3.01 -16.03
N HIS A 91 -2.27 1.77 -16.31
CA HIS A 91 -2.94 1.42 -17.56
C HIS A 91 -4.00 0.34 -17.35
N ILE A 92 -5.00 0.33 -18.22
CA ILE A 92 -5.78 -0.88 -18.51
C ILE A 92 -5.20 -1.48 -19.78
N ASN A 93 -4.90 -2.78 -19.75
CA ASN A 93 -4.37 -3.54 -20.88
C ASN A 93 -5.24 -4.77 -21.15
N THR A 94 -5.24 -5.27 -22.38
CA THR A 94 -5.83 -6.58 -22.72
C THR A 94 -4.96 -7.71 -22.15
N GLY A 95 -5.54 -8.87 -21.85
CA GLY A 95 -4.82 -10.05 -21.38
C GLY A 95 -4.95 -10.28 -19.88
N SER A 96 -3.83 -10.56 -19.21
CA SER A 96 -3.75 -10.79 -17.77
C SER A 96 -2.41 -10.30 -17.20
N CYS A 97 -2.30 -10.14 -15.88
CA CYS A 97 -1.03 -9.81 -15.22
C CYS A 97 0.12 -10.77 -15.57
N LYS A 98 -0.19 -12.05 -15.85
CA LYS A 98 0.81 -13.05 -16.23
C LYS A 98 1.17 -12.99 -17.71
N ASN A 99 0.16 -12.84 -18.56
CA ASN A 99 0.27 -12.80 -20.01
C ASN A 99 -0.22 -11.43 -20.47
N GLY A 100 0.68 -10.45 -20.45
CA GLY A 100 0.39 -9.07 -20.83
C GLY A 100 -0.10 -8.96 -22.27
N GLY A 101 -0.74 -7.83 -22.58
CA GLY A 101 -1.26 -7.56 -23.91
C GLY A 101 -1.23 -6.08 -24.26
N LYS A 102 -2.04 -5.68 -25.25
CA LYS A 102 -2.04 -4.30 -25.76
C LYS A 102 -2.68 -3.33 -24.77
N LEU A 103 -2.19 -2.10 -24.77
CA LEU A 103 -2.81 -0.96 -24.10
C LEU A 103 -4.26 -0.79 -24.57
N VAL A 104 -5.18 -0.65 -23.61
CA VAL A 104 -6.58 -0.29 -23.84
C VAL A 104 -6.79 1.17 -23.46
N TYR A 105 -6.47 1.54 -22.22
CA TYR A 105 -6.65 2.90 -21.71
C TYR A 105 -5.45 3.37 -20.89
N ASN A 106 -4.98 4.58 -21.19
CA ASN A 106 -4.11 5.31 -20.28
C ASN A 106 -4.92 5.80 -19.08
N LEU A 107 -4.40 5.59 -17.87
CA LEU A 107 -4.98 6.12 -16.65
C LEU A 107 -4.21 7.34 -16.16
N SER A 108 -4.83 8.13 -15.28
CA SER A 108 -4.13 9.16 -14.53
C SER A 108 -2.98 8.53 -13.74
N SER A 109 -1.79 9.13 -13.78
CA SER A 109 -0.65 8.64 -13.00
C SER A 109 -0.99 8.63 -11.50
N VAL A 110 -0.62 7.54 -10.82
CA VAL A 110 -0.74 7.38 -9.39
C VAL A 110 0.35 8.20 -8.69
N LYS A 111 -0.02 9.21 -7.92
CA LYS A 111 0.94 10.08 -7.21
C LYS A 111 1.00 9.72 -5.74
N ALA A 112 2.15 9.25 -5.29
CA ALA A 112 2.35 8.88 -3.91
C ALA A 112 2.61 10.13 -3.04
N THR A 113 1.96 10.15 -1.87
CA THR A 113 2.22 11.12 -0.81
C THR A 113 3.58 10.86 -0.15
N GLN A 114 3.93 11.69 0.84
CA GLN A 114 5.16 11.52 1.63
C GLN A 114 5.25 10.23 2.45
N ILE A 115 4.14 9.51 2.63
CA ILE A 115 4.08 8.24 3.34
C ILE A 115 3.87 7.04 2.40
N GLY A 116 3.94 7.25 1.08
CA GLY A 116 3.74 6.19 0.09
C GLY A 116 2.29 5.76 -0.12
N PHE A 117 1.33 6.52 0.39
CA PHE A 117 -0.11 6.36 0.09
C PHE A 117 -0.49 7.13 -1.18
N ALA A 118 -1.37 6.58 -2.00
CA ALA A 118 -1.98 7.27 -3.13
C ALA A 118 -3.48 6.96 -3.24
N ASP A 119 -4.26 7.96 -3.64
CA ASP A 119 -5.67 7.86 -4.00
C ASP A 119 -5.86 8.62 -5.32
N VAL A 120 -6.31 7.93 -6.36
CA VAL A 120 -6.44 8.51 -7.71
C VAL A 120 -7.70 8.04 -8.42
N ILE A 121 -8.37 8.99 -9.06
CA ILE A 121 -9.54 8.73 -9.91
C ILE A 121 -9.21 9.11 -11.36
N THR A 122 -9.44 8.17 -12.27
CA THR A 122 -9.42 8.39 -13.72
C THR A 122 -10.84 8.31 -14.27
N ARG A 123 -11.19 9.19 -15.21
CA ARG A 123 -12.42 9.08 -15.99
C ARG A 123 -12.07 8.92 -17.46
N VAL A 124 -12.44 7.79 -18.03
CA VAL A 124 -12.28 7.46 -19.45
C VAL A 124 -13.64 7.60 -20.11
N LYS A 125 -13.72 8.46 -21.14
CA LYS A 125 -14.94 8.69 -21.93
C LYS A 125 -15.02 7.69 -23.08
N ASP A 126 -16.21 7.62 -23.69
CA ASP A 126 -16.45 6.88 -24.93
C ASP A 126 -16.17 5.36 -24.82
N VAL A 127 -16.35 4.80 -23.62
CA VAL A 127 -16.26 3.35 -23.37
C VAL A 127 -17.61 2.73 -23.70
N THR A 128 -17.82 2.30 -24.94
CA THR A 128 -19.14 1.81 -25.41
C THR A 128 -19.43 0.35 -25.04
N GLY A 129 -18.39 -0.46 -24.82
CA GLY A 129 -18.51 -1.90 -24.55
C GLY A 129 -18.74 -2.29 -23.09
N GLY A 130 -18.70 -1.35 -22.16
CA GLY A 130 -18.66 -1.64 -20.72
C GLY A 130 -17.35 -2.31 -20.28
N ILE A 131 -17.36 -2.90 -19.08
CA ILE A 131 -16.23 -3.68 -18.54
C ILE A 131 -16.42 -5.14 -18.98
N PRO A 132 -15.44 -5.78 -19.65
CA PRO A 132 -15.56 -7.16 -20.11
C PRO A 132 -15.52 -8.14 -18.93
N GLU A 133 -16.04 -9.35 -19.13
CA GLU A 133 -16.05 -10.40 -18.10
C GLU A 133 -14.63 -10.77 -17.66
N THR A 134 -13.73 -10.91 -18.64
CA THR A 134 -12.30 -11.18 -18.45
C THR A 134 -11.51 -10.50 -19.58
N GLY A 135 -10.19 -10.61 -19.53
CA GLY A 135 -9.32 -10.17 -20.62
C GLY A 135 -8.87 -8.72 -20.51
N TRP A 136 -9.20 -8.04 -19.40
CA TRP A 136 -8.51 -6.82 -18.97
C TRP A 136 -7.68 -7.10 -17.72
N TYR A 137 -6.55 -6.42 -17.61
CA TYR A 137 -5.82 -6.24 -16.37
C TYR A 137 -5.39 -4.79 -16.21
N ILE A 138 -5.17 -4.41 -14.96
CA ILE A 138 -4.67 -3.10 -14.57
C ILE A 138 -3.29 -3.28 -13.99
N ASP A 139 -2.35 -2.44 -14.39
CA ASP A 139 -1.02 -2.37 -13.80
C ASP A 139 -0.65 -0.94 -13.43
N VAL A 140 0.25 -0.84 -12.46
CA VAL A 140 0.95 0.38 -12.09
C VAL A 140 2.43 0.11 -12.26
N SER A 141 3.11 0.97 -13.02
CA SER A 141 4.54 0.82 -13.33
C SER A 141 5.41 1.59 -12.33
N ASN A 142 6.70 1.24 -12.26
CA ASN A 142 7.65 1.89 -11.36
C ASN A 142 7.77 3.40 -11.62
N GLY A 143 7.73 3.84 -12.88
CA GLY A 143 7.68 5.24 -13.27
C GLY A 143 9.02 5.99 -13.14
N PRO A 144 9.03 7.32 -13.36
CA PRO A 144 7.85 8.18 -13.48
C PRO A 144 7.21 8.29 -14.85
N SER A 145 7.93 8.00 -15.95
CA SER A 145 7.45 8.25 -17.32
C SER A 145 7.44 7.02 -18.23
N MET A 146 7.98 5.88 -17.77
CA MET A 146 8.16 4.64 -18.55
C MET A 146 9.18 4.75 -19.70
N ASP A 147 10.08 5.73 -19.65
CA ASP A 147 11.07 5.95 -20.71
C ASP A 147 12.17 4.87 -20.75
N SER A 148 12.22 4.00 -19.76
CA SER A 148 13.15 2.87 -19.69
C SER A 148 12.44 1.62 -19.18
N SER A 149 13.05 0.45 -19.41
CA SER A 149 12.52 -0.83 -18.91
C SER A 149 12.37 -0.85 -17.39
N ALA A 150 13.26 -0.18 -16.65
CA ALA A 150 13.17 -0.07 -15.19
C ALA A 150 11.94 0.75 -14.77
N GLN A 151 11.64 1.83 -15.49
CA GLN A 151 10.45 2.65 -15.22
C GLN A 151 9.16 1.98 -15.69
N ALA A 152 9.21 1.24 -16.81
CA ALA A 152 8.06 0.53 -17.37
C ALA A 152 7.71 -0.77 -16.62
N MET A 153 8.57 -1.23 -15.71
CA MET A 153 8.35 -2.45 -14.93
C MET A 153 7.06 -2.33 -14.09
N PRO A 154 6.09 -3.25 -14.23
CA PRO A 154 4.92 -3.30 -13.37
C PRO A 154 5.32 -3.60 -11.93
N ILE A 155 4.94 -2.75 -10.98
CA ILE A 155 5.20 -2.93 -9.54
C ILE A 155 3.97 -3.47 -8.81
N THR A 156 2.77 -3.30 -9.36
CA THR A 156 1.57 -3.99 -8.88
C THR A 156 0.61 -4.22 -10.04
N CYS A 157 -0.19 -5.27 -9.95
CA CYS A 157 -1.13 -5.63 -11.00
C CYS A 157 -2.41 -6.27 -10.42
N SER A 158 -3.50 -6.18 -11.18
CA SER A 158 -4.74 -6.91 -10.91
C SER A 158 -5.46 -7.32 -12.20
N ASN A 159 -5.96 -8.56 -12.24
CA ASN A 159 -6.84 -9.01 -13.32
C ASN A 159 -8.26 -8.53 -13.05
N VAL A 160 -8.93 -8.02 -14.09
CA VAL A 160 -10.34 -7.62 -14.00
C VAL A 160 -11.22 -8.84 -14.26
N PHE A 161 -12.16 -9.09 -13.34
CA PHE A 161 -13.20 -10.10 -13.49
C PHE A 161 -14.57 -9.47 -13.24
N ASN A 162 -15.42 -9.44 -14.26
CA ASN A 162 -16.75 -8.84 -14.21
C ASN A 162 -17.86 -9.88 -14.49
N PRO A 163 -18.44 -10.52 -13.47
CA PRO A 163 -19.49 -11.51 -13.67
C PRO A 163 -20.83 -10.91 -14.11
N THR A 164 -20.98 -9.57 -14.15
CA THR A 164 -22.24 -8.87 -14.43
C THR A 164 -22.15 -7.97 -15.66
N VAL A 165 -21.44 -8.44 -16.70
CA VAL A 165 -21.31 -7.72 -17.98
C VAL A 165 -22.68 -7.33 -18.54
N SER A 166 -22.83 -6.05 -18.88
CA SER A 166 -24.04 -5.53 -19.53
C SER A 166 -23.79 -4.20 -20.22
N THR A 167 -24.13 -4.07 -21.49
CA THR A 167 -24.10 -2.76 -22.17
C THR A 167 -25.32 -1.88 -21.86
N LYS A 168 -26.26 -2.38 -21.06
CA LYS A 168 -27.55 -1.74 -20.76
C LYS A 168 -27.73 -1.36 -19.28
N LEU A 169 -26.79 -1.76 -18.44
CA LEU A 169 -26.81 -1.50 -16.99
C LEU A 169 -25.44 -0.99 -16.58
N SER A 170 -25.41 -0.09 -15.61
CA SER A 170 -24.15 0.37 -15.02
C SER A 170 -23.49 -0.76 -14.25
N GLN A 171 -22.17 -0.83 -14.30
CA GLN A 171 -21.36 -1.91 -13.77
C GLN A 171 -20.43 -1.39 -12.68
N ASN A 172 -20.16 -2.21 -11.66
CA ASN A 172 -19.14 -1.93 -10.64
C ASN A 172 -18.33 -3.20 -10.40
N VAL A 173 -17.01 -3.11 -10.57
CA VAL A 173 -16.04 -4.21 -10.41
C VAL A 173 -14.93 -3.75 -9.48
N GLN A 174 -14.65 -4.53 -8.45
CA GLN A 174 -13.51 -4.31 -7.56
C GLN A 174 -12.47 -5.42 -7.73
N ALA A 175 -11.21 -5.04 -7.67
CA ALA A 175 -10.09 -5.97 -7.70
C ALA A 175 -8.99 -5.53 -6.74
N THR A 176 -8.22 -6.50 -6.24
CA THR A 176 -7.08 -6.24 -5.35
C THR A 176 -5.83 -6.04 -6.20
N MET A 177 -5.16 -4.92 -6.00
CA MET A 177 -3.83 -4.64 -6.55
C MET A 177 -2.79 -5.22 -5.58
N ALA A 178 -2.03 -6.21 -6.03
CA ALA A 178 -1.01 -6.87 -5.22
C ALA A 178 0.18 -7.22 -6.13
N ASN A 179 0.77 -8.40 -5.94
CA ASN A 179 1.96 -8.87 -6.65
C ASN A 179 1.86 -8.68 -8.17
N ALA A 180 2.99 -8.34 -8.78
CA ALA A 180 3.18 -8.41 -10.22
C ALA A 180 4.10 -9.60 -10.59
N PHE A 181 4.07 -10.00 -11.87
CA PHE A 181 4.95 -11.05 -12.39
C PHE A 181 6.34 -10.54 -12.79
N ALA A 182 6.61 -9.25 -12.59
CA ALA A 182 7.93 -8.67 -12.79
C ALA A 182 8.92 -9.17 -11.73
N PRO A 183 10.24 -9.16 -12.01
CA PRO A 183 11.26 -9.58 -11.05
C PRO A 183 11.10 -8.88 -9.70
N ASN A 184 11.25 -9.64 -8.61
CA ASN A 184 11.09 -9.22 -7.21
C ASN A 184 9.66 -8.87 -6.76
N GLN A 185 8.73 -8.58 -7.67
CA GLN A 185 7.38 -8.07 -7.35
C GLN A 185 6.41 -9.14 -6.82
N SER A 186 6.95 -10.28 -6.39
CA SER A 186 6.25 -11.31 -5.63
C SER A 186 7.09 -11.83 -4.45
N ALA A 187 8.16 -11.11 -4.09
CA ALA A 187 9.08 -11.54 -3.04
C ALA A 187 8.38 -11.55 -1.66
N SER A 188 8.80 -12.49 -0.82
CA SER A 188 8.28 -12.65 0.53
C SER A 188 9.32 -13.33 1.43
N GLY A 189 9.11 -13.29 2.73
CA GLY A 189 10.03 -13.88 3.69
C GLY A 189 9.78 -13.42 5.12
N ASP A 190 10.83 -13.40 5.91
CA ASP A 190 10.81 -12.98 7.29
C ASP A 190 12.04 -12.15 7.68
N ALA A 191 11.86 -11.38 8.75
CA ALA A 191 12.92 -10.67 9.43
C ALA A 191 12.90 -11.02 10.91
N GLN A 192 14.06 -11.39 11.45
CA GLN A 192 14.25 -11.68 12.87
C GLN A 192 15.18 -10.63 13.49
N LEU A 193 14.73 -10.01 14.58
CA LEU A 193 15.47 -8.98 15.29
C LEU A 193 15.73 -9.46 16.72
N THR A 194 16.99 -9.41 17.14
CA THR A 194 17.40 -9.79 18.51
C THR A 194 18.44 -8.82 19.02
N VAL A 195 18.23 -8.31 20.24
CA VAL A 195 19.24 -7.54 20.96
C VAL A 195 19.96 -8.44 21.95
N ASN A 196 21.29 -8.48 21.83
CA ASN A 196 22.19 -9.14 22.77
C ASN A 196 23.43 -8.25 22.98
N ASN A 197 23.93 -8.15 24.21
CA ASN A 197 25.15 -7.40 24.54
C ASN A 197 25.17 -5.97 23.96
N ASN A 198 24.08 -5.22 24.11
CA ASN A 198 23.93 -3.85 23.62
C ASN A 198 24.08 -3.71 22.09
N SER A 199 23.73 -4.76 21.34
CA SER A 199 23.78 -4.79 19.89
C SER A 199 22.53 -5.44 19.30
N LEU A 200 21.94 -4.81 18.30
CA LEU A 200 20.81 -5.34 17.53
C LEU A 200 21.34 -6.16 16.34
N THR A 201 20.98 -7.44 16.29
CA THR A 201 21.14 -8.28 15.09
C THR A 201 19.83 -8.31 14.32
N VAL A 202 19.89 -8.03 13.02
CA VAL A 202 18.77 -8.11 12.08
C VAL A 202 19.13 -9.15 11.02
N ALA A 203 18.40 -10.26 11.01
CA ALA A 203 18.53 -11.31 10.00
C ALA A 203 17.32 -11.26 9.06
N LEU A 204 17.58 -11.27 7.76
CA LEU A 204 16.59 -11.29 6.69
C LEU A 204 16.71 -12.58 5.89
N ASN A 205 15.58 -13.22 5.63
CA ASN A 205 15.47 -14.39 4.75
C ASN A 205 14.30 -14.18 3.79
N LEU A 206 14.60 -14.09 2.50
CA LEU A 206 13.64 -13.79 1.44
C LEU A 206 13.68 -14.85 0.35
N LYS A 207 12.55 -15.00 -0.35
CA LYS A 207 12.35 -15.85 -1.52
C LYS A 207 11.69 -15.03 -2.63
N GLY A 208 11.82 -15.50 -3.87
CA GLY A 208 11.19 -14.86 -5.04
C GLY A 208 11.92 -13.60 -5.50
N LEU A 209 13.19 -13.45 -5.14
CA LEU A 209 14.05 -12.40 -5.68
C LEU A 209 14.55 -12.81 -7.08
N ALA A 210 14.95 -11.81 -7.86
CA ALA A 210 15.67 -12.02 -9.11
C ALA A 210 16.95 -12.83 -8.83
N PRO A 211 17.24 -13.89 -9.60
CA PRO A 211 18.44 -14.69 -9.40
C PRO A 211 19.73 -13.87 -9.44
N ASN A 212 20.67 -14.16 -8.54
CA ASN A 212 21.98 -13.52 -8.45
C ASN A 212 21.92 -11.98 -8.29
N SER A 213 20.83 -11.46 -7.72
CA SER A 213 20.64 -10.04 -7.50
C SER A 213 21.09 -9.59 -6.11
N LYS A 214 21.06 -8.26 -5.91
CA LYS A 214 21.32 -7.62 -4.63
C LYS A 214 20.34 -6.48 -4.45
N HIS A 215 19.84 -6.29 -3.22
CA HIS A 215 18.78 -5.35 -2.90
C HIS A 215 19.05 -4.62 -1.58
N MET A 216 19.00 -3.29 -1.58
CA MET A 216 19.13 -2.48 -0.38
C MET A 216 17.98 -2.77 0.59
N ALA A 217 18.28 -2.80 1.88
CA ALA A 217 17.29 -2.99 2.93
C ALA A 217 17.48 -1.98 4.05
N HIS A 218 16.38 -1.58 4.67
CA HIS A 218 16.36 -0.56 5.72
C HIS A 218 15.34 -0.92 6.80
N ILE A 219 15.62 -0.54 8.04
CA ILE A 219 14.58 -0.34 9.05
C ILE A 219 14.15 1.11 8.97
N HIS A 220 12.85 1.35 8.94
CA HIS A 220 12.23 2.67 8.96
C HIS A 220 11.36 2.83 10.22
N ILE A 221 11.08 4.09 10.58
CA ILE A 221 10.00 4.41 11.54
C ILE A 221 8.65 4.46 10.81
N GLY A 222 7.57 4.02 11.46
CA GLY A 222 6.21 3.98 10.88
C GLY A 222 5.73 2.55 10.63
N SER A 223 5.07 2.33 9.50
CA SER A 223 4.61 1.01 9.04
C SER A 223 4.68 0.88 7.52
N CYS A 224 4.49 -0.32 6.99
CA CYS A 224 4.36 -0.56 5.56
C CYS A 224 3.27 0.28 4.90
N ALA A 225 2.15 0.50 5.61
CA ALA A 225 1.03 1.29 5.13
C ALA A 225 1.24 2.82 5.26
N SER A 226 2.11 3.25 6.18
CA SER A 226 2.44 4.66 6.43
C SER A 226 3.95 4.80 6.62
N GLN A 227 4.65 4.86 5.50
CA GLN A 227 6.11 4.85 5.47
C GLN A 227 6.70 6.11 6.10
N GLY A 228 7.87 5.97 6.72
CA GLY A 228 8.58 7.06 7.37
C GLY A 228 10.08 7.06 7.09
N ALA A 229 10.82 7.85 7.85
CA ALA A 229 12.25 8.02 7.63
C ALA A 229 13.04 6.74 7.88
N ILE A 230 14.16 6.57 7.17
CA ILE A 230 15.13 5.51 7.43
C ILE A 230 15.64 5.68 8.87
N LYS A 231 15.48 4.64 9.66
CA LYS A 231 16.02 4.55 11.02
C LYS A 231 17.40 3.91 11.01
N TYR A 232 17.57 2.80 10.29
CA TYR A 232 18.84 2.11 10.14
C TYR A 232 19.02 1.56 8.72
N THR A 233 20.21 1.75 8.16
CA THR A 233 20.63 1.05 6.95
C THR A 233 21.11 -0.35 7.29
N LEU A 234 20.59 -1.34 6.57
CA LEU A 234 20.98 -2.73 6.70
C LEU A 234 21.98 -3.09 5.59
N LYS A 235 22.70 -4.19 5.81
CA LYS A 235 23.43 -4.84 4.73
C LYS A 235 22.41 -5.26 3.65
N PRO A 236 22.74 -5.08 2.36
CA PRO A 236 21.84 -5.49 1.29
C PRO A 236 21.56 -6.99 1.32
N VAL A 237 20.35 -7.38 0.94
CA VAL A 237 19.96 -8.77 0.71
C VAL A 237 20.65 -9.24 -0.58
N VAL A 238 21.32 -10.38 -0.53
CA VAL A 238 21.99 -10.98 -1.69
C VAL A 238 21.28 -12.27 -2.05
N ALA A 239 20.73 -12.33 -3.26
CA ALA A 239 20.02 -13.49 -3.79
C ALA A 239 20.97 -14.48 -4.46
N ASN A 240 20.77 -15.78 -4.23
CA ASN A 240 21.44 -16.84 -4.96
C ASN A 240 20.79 -17.10 -6.34
N ALA A 241 21.26 -18.11 -7.07
CA ALA A 241 20.71 -18.48 -8.38
C ALA A 241 19.25 -18.99 -8.35
N ALA A 242 18.74 -19.38 -7.18
CA ALA A 242 17.34 -19.79 -7.00
C ALA A 242 16.42 -18.62 -6.61
N GLY A 243 16.96 -17.41 -6.41
CA GLY A 243 16.18 -16.26 -5.92
C GLY A 243 15.97 -16.25 -4.41
N ASP A 244 16.77 -17.05 -3.68
CA ASP A 244 16.79 -17.03 -2.21
C ASP A 244 17.78 -15.98 -1.72
N GLY A 245 17.28 -15.01 -0.95
CA GLY A 245 18.07 -13.90 -0.43
C GLY A 245 18.27 -13.96 1.06
N ILE A 246 19.50 -13.69 1.50
CA ILE A 246 19.80 -13.54 2.93
C ILE A 246 20.61 -12.26 3.21
N SER A 247 20.46 -11.73 4.42
CA SER A 247 21.34 -10.69 4.96
C SER A 247 21.35 -10.73 6.49
N THR A 248 22.51 -10.47 7.08
CA THR A 248 22.65 -10.28 8.53
C THR A 248 23.41 -9.00 8.83
N THR A 249 22.73 -8.07 9.50
CA THR A 249 23.28 -6.79 9.95
C THR A 249 23.39 -6.78 11.46
N ILE A 250 24.52 -6.28 11.97
CA ILE A 250 24.74 -6.06 13.39
C ILE A 250 24.88 -4.55 13.59
N ILE A 251 24.03 -3.97 14.43
CA ILE A 251 23.97 -2.54 14.72
C ILE A 251 24.36 -2.36 16.20
N PRO A 252 25.52 -1.75 16.49
CA PRO A 252 25.97 -1.56 17.87
C PRO A 252 25.15 -0.48 18.58
N ASN A 253 25.25 -0.45 19.90
CA ASN A 253 24.65 0.57 20.77
C ASN A 253 23.12 0.61 20.75
N ILE A 254 22.49 -0.55 20.51
CA ILE A 254 21.04 -0.73 20.58
C ILE A 254 20.75 -1.71 21.70
N SER A 255 20.14 -1.22 22.77
CA SER A 255 19.80 -2.01 23.96
C SER A 255 18.41 -2.60 23.92
N THR A 256 17.50 -2.07 23.10
CA THR A 256 16.12 -2.54 23.00
C THR A 256 15.51 -2.27 21.60
N ILE A 257 14.43 -2.99 21.29
CA ILE A 257 13.60 -2.83 20.08
C ILE A 257 12.24 -2.30 20.54
N PRO A 258 11.63 -1.29 19.89
CA PRO A 258 10.26 -0.92 20.21
C PRO A 258 9.29 -2.04 19.81
N ARG A 259 8.25 -2.28 20.60
CA ARG A 259 7.25 -3.33 20.33
C ARG A 259 6.55 -3.16 18.96
N ASN A 260 6.44 -1.91 18.49
CA ASN A 260 5.84 -1.53 17.21
C ASN A 260 6.43 -0.20 16.72
N GLY A 261 6.01 0.25 15.54
CA GLY A 261 6.40 1.54 14.97
C GLY A 261 7.74 1.52 14.24
N TRP A 262 8.36 0.35 14.09
CA TRP A 262 9.40 0.09 13.09
C TRP A 262 8.86 -0.87 12.03
N TYR A 263 9.40 -0.76 10.82
CA TYR A 263 9.13 -1.70 9.75
C TYR A 263 10.36 -1.83 8.85
N ILE A 264 10.42 -2.88 8.05
CA ILE A 264 11.52 -3.14 7.11
C ILE A 264 11.04 -2.93 5.68
N ASN A 265 11.85 -2.25 4.87
CA ASN A 265 11.73 -2.23 3.41
C ASN A 265 12.90 -2.97 2.76
N ILE A 266 12.62 -3.59 1.62
CA ILE A 266 13.60 -4.09 0.67
C ILE A 266 13.33 -3.40 -0.67
N HIS A 267 14.36 -2.77 -1.23
CA HIS A 267 14.25 -1.93 -2.40
C HIS A 267 14.87 -2.55 -3.64
N GLN A 268 14.41 -2.14 -4.82
CA GLN A 268 14.91 -2.63 -6.10
C GLN A 268 16.41 -2.36 -6.28
N GLY A 269 16.92 -1.21 -5.83
CA GLY A 269 18.31 -0.80 -6.02
C GLY A 269 19.33 -1.67 -5.28
N ALA A 270 20.46 -1.97 -5.94
CA ALA A 270 21.49 -2.87 -5.39
C ALA A 270 22.49 -2.19 -4.45
N THR A 271 22.76 -0.90 -4.65
CA THR A 271 23.76 -0.12 -3.92
C THR A 271 23.27 1.27 -3.51
N SER A 272 22.14 1.72 -4.06
CA SER A 272 21.57 3.03 -3.79
C SER A 272 20.04 2.97 -3.91
N VAL A 273 19.36 3.94 -3.32
CA VAL A 273 17.91 4.17 -3.43
C VAL A 273 17.62 5.61 -3.86
N LYS A 274 18.51 6.20 -4.66
CA LYS A 274 18.44 7.63 -5.01
C LYS A 274 17.45 7.92 -6.14
N SER A 275 17.38 7.04 -7.13
CA SER A 275 16.39 7.14 -8.20
C SER A 275 15.06 6.56 -7.71
N GLN A 276 13.93 7.00 -8.28
CA GLN A 276 12.64 6.41 -7.97
C GLN A 276 12.63 4.90 -8.23
N THR A 277 13.18 4.47 -9.37
CA THR A 277 13.22 3.06 -9.74
C THR A 277 14.04 2.22 -8.77
N ASP A 278 15.16 2.75 -8.26
CA ASP A 278 15.97 2.07 -7.25
C ASP A 278 15.33 2.11 -5.86
N ASN A 279 14.55 3.15 -5.57
CA ASN A 279 13.88 3.32 -4.28
C ASN A 279 12.56 2.54 -4.17
N ASP A 280 12.09 1.92 -5.25
CA ASP A 280 10.91 1.05 -5.26
C ASP A 280 10.98 -0.01 -4.15
N PRO A 281 10.18 0.13 -3.07
CA PRO A 281 10.13 -0.90 -2.05
C PRO A 281 9.24 -2.03 -2.59
N PHE A 282 9.83 -3.12 -3.07
CA PHE A 282 9.05 -4.24 -3.62
C PHE A 282 8.58 -5.21 -2.53
N ALA A 283 9.15 -5.13 -1.32
CA ALA A 283 8.78 -5.94 -0.16
C ALA A 283 8.90 -5.17 1.16
N CYS A 284 8.01 -5.49 2.08
CA CYS A 284 7.86 -4.81 3.35
C CYS A 284 7.35 -5.72 4.48
N GLY A 285 7.75 -5.47 5.72
CA GLY A 285 7.19 -6.13 6.90
C GLY A 285 7.20 -5.23 8.13
N ASP A 286 6.04 -5.10 8.79
CA ASP A 286 5.93 -4.40 10.07
C ASP A 286 6.60 -5.21 11.18
N ILE A 287 7.50 -4.57 11.93
CA ILE A 287 8.19 -5.21 13.05
C ILE A 287 7.25 -5.18 14.25
N THR A 288 6.95 -6.38 14.76
CA THR A 288 6.09 -6.58 15.92
C THR A 288 6.77 -7.52 16.90
N SER A 289 6.39 -7.40 18.18
CA SER A 289 6.75 -8.40 19.19
C SER A 289 5.49 -8.92 19.87
N LEU A 290 5.36 -10.25 19.92
CA LEU A 290 4.24 -10.96 20.52
C LEU A 290 4.31 -11.03 22.05
N HIS A 291 5.41 -10.58 22.65
CA HIS A 291 5.64 -10.63 24.10
C HIS A 291 5.59 -9.25 24.72
#